data_AF-A0A537H0V6-F1
#
_entry.id   AF-A0A537H0V6-F1
#
_cell.length_a   1.000
_cell.length_b   1.000
_cell.length_c   1.000
_cell.angle_alpha   90.00
_cell.angle_beta   90.00
_cell.angle_gamma   90.00
#
_symmetry.space_group_name_H-M   'P 1'
#
loop_
_entity.id
_entity.type
_entity.pdbx_description
1 polymer ?
#
loop_
_entity_poly.entity_id
_entity_poly.type
_entity_poly.pdbx_seq_one_letter_code
_entity_poly.pdbx_strand_id
1 'polypeptide(L)'
;MQFIKANPGTHLRKIKRELNLAMGVIQYHLYRLERERSIVSARHGLYKRYYADQGPRIEERAIVNILFQETERDLILYLLENPQASQKELSQFARISPSSTNWHMKRLSQAGFVEARRERGFVIYTVKGDPGMILSLLRSYHPRIWDKWAERLADLMT
;
A
#
# COMPACT_ATOMS: atom_id res chain seq x y z
N MET A 1 -19.84 -4.65 4.61
CA MET A 1 -18.78 -4.97 5.60
C MET A 1 -17.64 -5.78 4.99
N GLN A 2 -17.90 -6.96 4.42
CA GLN A 2 -16.85 -7.87 3.87
C GLN A 2 -15.87 -7.17 2.91
N PHE A 3 -16.38 -6.36 1.97
CA PHE A 3 -15.54 -5.63 1.03
C PHE A 3 -14.51 -4.71 1.70
N ILE A 4 -14.89 -4.02 2.79
CA ILE A 4 -14.01 -3.11 3.55
C ILE A 4 -12.97 -3.90 4.34
N LYS A 5 -13.34 -5.06 4.91
CA LYS A 5 -12.38 -5.96 5.58
C LYS A 5 -11.32 -6.46 4.60
N ALA A 6 -11.72 -6.82 3.39
CA ALA A 6 -10.81 -7.30 2.34
C ALA A 6 -10.04 -6.17 1.63
N ASN A 7 -10.49 -4.92 1.76
CA ASN A 7 -9.86 -3.75 1.12
C ASN A 7 -9.76 -2.59 2.14
N PRO A 8 -9.01 -2.75 3.23
CA PRO A 8 -8.78 -1.69 4.19
C PRO A 8 -8.26 -0.42 3.51
N GLY A 9 -8.84 0.72 3.89
CA GLY A 9 -8.48 2.01 3.32
C GLY A 9 -9.08 2.27 1.93
N THR A 10 -10.02 1.44 1.48
CA THR A 10 -10.79 1.69 0.25
C THR A 10 -11.58 3.00 0.37
N HIS A 11 -11.84 3.63 -0.77
CA HIS A 11 -12.61 4.86 -0.87
C HIS A 11 -13.92 4.64 -1.63
N LEU A 12 -14.87 5.55 -1.43
CA LEU A 12 -16.23 5.47 -1.97
C LEU A 12 -16.28 5.09 -3.47
N ARG A 13 -15.46 5.74 -4.30
CA ARG A 13 -15.39 5.47 -5.75
C ARG A 13 -14.94 4.04 -6.09
N LYS A 14 -13.98 3.47 -5.35
CA LYS A 14 -13.52 2.08 -5.55
C LYS A 14 -14.65 1.12 -5.14
N ILE A 15 -15.28 1.33 -3.99
CA ILE A 15 -16.44 0.53 -3.56
C ILE A 15 -17.53 0.54 -4.64
N LYS A 16 -17.86 1.72 -5.18
CA LYS A 16 -18.85 1.85 -6.27
C LYS A 16 -18.48 1.03 -7.50
N ARG A 17 -17.23 1.15 -7.95
CA ARG A 17 -16.75 0.47 -9.15
C ARG A 17 -16.74 -1.05 -8.97
N GLU A 18 -16.19 -1.53 -7.86
CA GLU A 18 -16.00 -2.97 -7.62
C GLU A 18 -17.29 -3.69 -7.23
N LEU A 19 -18.21 -3.03 -6.52
CA LEU A 19 -19.49 -3.65 -6.13
C LEU A 19 -20.63 -3.37 -7.12
N ASN A 20 -20.40 -2.51 -8.12
CA ASN A 20 -21.40 -2.08 -9.09
C ASN A 20 -22.73 -1.60 -8.46
N LEU A 21 -22.65 -0.86 -7.35
CA LEU A 21 -23.80 -0.35 -6.61
C LEU A 21 -24.07 1.13 -6.92
N ALA A 22 -25.33 1.55 -6.76
CA ALA A 22 -25.71 2.96 -6.86
C ALA A 22 -25.06 3.80 -5.74
N MET A 23 -24.74 5.06 -6.03
CA MET A 23 -24.01 5.94 -5.10
C MET A 23 -24.74 6.12 -3.76
N GLY A 24 -26.05 6.40 -3.80
CA GLY A 24 -26.86 6.60 -2.59
C GLY A 24 -26.93 5.35 -1.71
N VAL A 25 -26.97 4.16 -2.32
CA VAL A 25 -26.97 2.87 -1.60
C VAL A 25 -25.66 2.70 -0.82
N ILE A 26 -24.53 2.97 -1.45
CA ILE A 26 -23.21 2.84 -0.80
C ILE A 26 -23.08 3.87 0.32
N GLN A 27 -23.48 5.12 0.10
CA GLN A 27 -23.44 6.16 1.12
C GLN A 27 -24.31 5.80 2.34
N TYR A 28 -25.53 5.30 2.11
CA TYR A 28 -26.41 4.81 3.16
C TYR A 28 -25.76 3.70 3.99
N HIS A 29 -25.20 2.68 3.33
CA HIS A 29 -24.55 1.56 4.05
C HIS A 29 -23.30 2.00 4.79
N LEU A 30 -22.47 2.87 4.22
CA LEU A 30 -21.27 3.39 4.90
C LEU A 30 -21.65 4.22 6.13
N TYR A 31 -22.64 5.11 6.00
CA TYR A 31 -23.16 5.89 7.12
C TYR A 31 -23.67 4.99 8.25
N ARG A 32 -24.46 3.96 7.91
CA ARG A 32 -24.94 2.98 8.90
C ARG A 32 -23.81 2.23 9.59
N LEU A 33 -22.85 1.72 8.82
CA LEU A 33 -21.71 0.98 9.38
C LEU A 33 -20.82 1.86 10.28
N GLU A 34 -20.66 3.15 9.96
CA GLU A 34 -19.95 4.11 10.82
C GLU A 34 -20.73 4.36 12.12
N ARG A 35 -22.06 4.53 12.04
CA ARG A 35 -22.91 4.71 13.22
C ARG A 35 -22.91 3.50 14.14
N GLU A 36 -22.90 2.31 13.56
CA GLU A 36 -22.81 1.03 14.26
C GLU A 36 -21.36 0.72 14.75
N ARG A 37 -20.41 1.66 14.57
CA ARG A 37 -18.98 1.52 14.90
C ARG A 37 -18.31 0.28 14.30
N SER A 38 -18.91 -0.29 13.25
CA SER A 38 -18.36 -1.45 12.55
C SER A 38 -17.23 -1.05 11.61
N ILE A 39 -17.25 0.20 11.13
CA ILE A 39 -16.16 0.79 10.37
C ILE A 39 -15.78 2.15 10.94
N VAL A 40 -14.54 2.52 10.72
CA VAL A 40 -14.02 3.86 10.96
C VAL A 40 -13.55 4.47 9.66
N SER A 41 -13.51 5.79 9.60
CA SER A 41 -12.99 6.50 8.44
C SER A 41 -11.87 7.44 8.80
N ALA A 42 -10.97 7.64 7.86
CA ALA A 42 -9.90 8.63 7.95
C ALA A 42 -9.74 9.34 6.61
N ARG A 43 -9.40 10.63 6.66
CA ARG A 43 -9.07 11.38 5.46
C ARG A 43 -7.61 11.15 5.12
N HIS A 44 -7.34 10.77 3.88
CA HIS A 44 -5.98 10.62 3.37
C HIS A 44 -5.91 11.21 1.96
N GLY A 45 -5.25 12.36 1.85
CA GLY A 45 -5.31 13.21 0.66
C GLY A 45 -6.74 13.66 0.34
N LEU A 46 -7.16 13.47 -0.91
CA LEU A 46 -8.48 13.88 -1.39
C LEU A 46 -9.61 12.93 -0.99
N TYR A 47 -9.30 11.75 -0.46
CA TYR A 47 -10.29 10.69 -0.27
C TYR A 47 -10.55 10.41 1.21
N LYS A 48 -11.85 10.26 1.54
CA LYS A 48 -12.30 9.57 2.76
C LYS A 48 -12.12 8.07 2.54
N ARG A 49 -11.31 7.45 3.40
CA ARG A 49 -10.97 6.03 3.38
C ARG A 49 -11.65 5.32 4.53
N TYR A 50 -12.08 4.09 4.29
CA TYR A 50 -12.84 3.29 5.26
C TYR A 50 -12.04 2.06 5.69
N TYR A 51 -12.09 1.76 6.98
CA TYR A 51 -11.41 0.62 7.60
C TYR A 51 -12.42 -0.10 8.49
N ALA A 52 -12.33 -1.43 8.58
CA ALA A 52 -13.06 -2.14 9.62
C ALA A 52 -12.55 -1.72 11.01
N ASP A 53 -13.41 -1.78 12.02
CA ASP A 53 -13.05 -1.47 13.41
C ASP A 53 -11.85 -2.31 13.90
N GLN A 54 -11.95 -3.64 13.73
CA GLN A 54 -10.87 -4.60 13.99
C GLN A 54 -9.90 -4.73 12.80
N GLY A 55 -9.70 -3.66 12.05
CA GLY A 55 -8.79 -3.58 10.90
C GLY A 55 -7.39 -3.08 11.31
N PRO A 56 -6.61 -2.54 10.35
CA PRO A 56 -5.26 -2.07 10.67
C PRO A 56 -5.27 -0.88 11.63
N ARG A 57 -4.32 -0.90 12.57
CA ARG A 57 -4.08 0.18 13.52
C ARG A 57 -3.71 1.47 12.79
N ILE A 58 -3.86 2.61 13.46
CA ILE A 58 -3.69 3.93 12.82
C ILE A 58 -2.30 4.06 12.17
N GLU A 59 -1.26 3.60 12.87
CA GLU A 59 0.13 3.54 12.44
C GLU A 59 0.35 2.60 11.24
N GLU A 60 -0.45 1.54 11.10
CA GLU A 60 -0.36 0.55 10.01
C GLU A 60 -1.05 1.02 8.72
N ARG A 61 -2.06 1.90 8.84
CA ARG A 61 -2.93 2.28 7.70
C ARG A 61 -2.15 2.83 6.52
N ALA A 62 -1.08 3.58 6.77
CA ALA A 62 -0.28 4.16 5.70
C ALA A 62 0.43 3.06 4.88
N ILE A 63 1.03 2.07 5.55
CA ILE A 63 1.64 0.89 4.93
C ILE A 63 0.58 0.09 4.17
N VAL A 64 -0.52 -0.25 4.83
CA VAL A 64 -1.61 -1.03 4.21
C VAL A 64 -2.13 -0.35 2.96
N ASN A 65 -2.36 0.96 2.99
CA ASN A 65 -2.82 1.70 1.81
C ASN A 65 -1.88 1.57 0.60
N ILE A 66 -0.56 1.48 0.85
CA ILE A 66 0.45 1.27 -0.20
C ILE A 66 0.44 -0.17 -0.69
N LEU A 67 0.33 -1.15 0.21
CA LEU A 67 0.26 -2.56 -0.20
C LEU A 67 -0.93 -2.85 -1.13
N PHE A 68 -2.02 -2.09 -0.99
CA PHE A 68 -3.19 -2.14 -1.88
C PHE A 68 -3.03 -1.37 -3.21
N GLN A 69 -1.92 -0.66 -3.44
CA GLN A 69 -1.53 -0.13 -4.75
C GLN A 69 -0.49 -1.06 -5.37
N GLU A 70 -0.85 -1.71 -6.49
CA GLU A 70 -0.03 -2.78 -7.09
C GLU A 70 1.40 -2.34 -7.42
N THR A 71 1.56 -1.26 -8.18
CA THR A 71 2.89 -0.76 -8.56
C THR A 71 3.73 -0.37 -7.34
N GLU A 72 3.18 0.42 -6.42
CA GLU A 72 3.93 0.84 -5.23
C GLU A 72 4.27 -0.32 -4.30
N ARG A 73 3.36 -1.28 -4.11
CA ARG A 73 3.64 -2.52 -3.36
C ARG A 73 4.83 -3.24 -3.98
N ASP A 74 4.77 -3.50 -5.29
CA ASP A 74 5.80 -4.28 -5.96
C ASP A 74 7.17 -3.58 -5.93
N LEU A 75 7.20 -2.25 -6.06
CA LEU A 75 8.42 -1.44 -5.90
C LEU A 75 9.00 -1.55 -4.47
N ILE A 76 8.15 -1.52 -3.43
CA ILE A 76 8.60 -1.68 -2.05
C ILE A 76 9.16 -3.08 -1.81
N LEU A 77 8.47 -4.13 -2.28
CA LEU A 77 8.94 -5.52 -2.12
C LEU A 77 10.27 -5.75 -2.85
N TYR A 78 10.41 -5.20 -4.05
CA TYR A 78 11.66 -5.25 -4.79
C TYR A 78 12.80 -4.54 -4.05
N LEU A 79 12.55 -3.39 -3.42
CA LEU A 79 13.55 -2.67 -2.63
C LEU A 79 13.90 -3.34 -1.30
N LEU A 80 12.98 -4.13 -0.74
CA LEU A 80 13.28 -4.98 0.41
C LEU A 80 14.22 -6.14 0.01
N GLU A 81 13.99 -6.76 -1.15
CA GLU A 81 14.86 -7.82 -1.70
C GLU A 81 16.20 -7.26 -2.20
N ASN A 82 16.19 -6.07 -2.80
CA ASN A 82 17.35 -5.43 -3.43
C ASN A 82 17.53 -4.01 -2.87
N PRO A 83 18.09 -3.87 -1.65
CA PRO A 83 18.37 -2.56 -1.06
C PRO A 83 19.29 -1.73 -1.97
N GLN A 84 19.12 -0.41 -1.96
CA GLN A 84 19.90 0.54 -2.77
C GLN A 84 19.70 0.41 -4.29
N ALA A 85 18.60 -0.19 -4.74
CA ALA A 85 18.31 -0.26 -6.17
C ALA A 85 18.14 1.14 -6.80
N SER A 86 18.64 1.27 -8.03
CA SER A 86 18.51 2.48 -8.84
C SER A 86 17.13 2.63 -9.46
N GLN A 87 16.81 3.85 -9.91
CA GLN A 87 15.60 4.09 -10.70
C GLN A 87 15.52 3.21 -11.96
N LYS A 88 16.66 2.87 -12.57
CA LYS A 88 16.70 2.02 -13.77
C LYS A 88 16.22 0.61 -13.44
N GLU A 89 16.77 0.00 -12.39
CA GLU A 89 16.40 -1.34 -11.93
C GLU A 89 14.92 -1.40 -11.56
N LEU A 90 14.43 -0.41 -10.81
CA LEU A 90 13.02 -0.30 -10.45
C LEU A 90 12.09 -0.21 -11.67
N SER A 91 12.48 0.60 -12.66
CA SER A 91 11.69 0.76 -13.90
C SER A 91 11.62 -0.54 -14.72
N GLN A 92 12.73 -1.29 -14.76
CA GLN A 92 12.83 -2.55 -15.48
C GLN A 92 12.02 -3.65 -14.79
N PHE A 93 12.13 -3.74 -13.46
CA PHE A 93 11.35 -4.67 -12.65
C PHE A 93 9.84 -4.42 -12.77
N ALA A 94 9.41 -3.17 -12.54
CA ALA A 94 7.98 -2.81 -12.57
C ALA A 94 7.42 -2.71 -14.00
N ARG A 95 8.27 -2.80 -15.04
CA ARG A 95 7.89 -2.68 -16.46
C ARG A 95 7.13 -1.38 -16.77
N ILE A 96 7.57 -0.29 -16.16
CA ILE A 96 7.01 1.05 -16.36
C ILE A 96 8.08 2.02 -16.85
N SER A 97 7.67 3.15 -17.42
CA SER A 97 8.60 4.15 -17.91
C SER A 97 9.47 4.75 -16.79
N PRO A 98 10.68 5.26 -17.09
CA PRO A 98 11.49 5.97 -16.11
C PRO A 98 10.78 7.17 -15.48
N SER A 99 9.95 7.90 -16.23
CA SER A 99 9.17 9.03 -15.72
C SER A 99 8.05 8.58 -14.76
N SER A 100 7.35 7.50 -15.09
CA SER A 100 6.37 6.87 -14.18
C SER A 100 7.05 6.36 -12.91
N THR A 101 8.21 5.71 -13.03
CA THR A 101 9.01 5.25 -11.90
C THR A 101 9.37 6.42 -10.99
N ASN A 102 9.91 7.51 -11.54
CA ASN A 102 10.24 8.71 -10.78
C ASN A 102 9.01 9.29 -10.05
N TRP A 103 7.84 9.29 -10.71
CA TRP A 103 6.60 9.75 -10.08
C TRP A 103 6.21 8.90 -8.87
N HIS A 104 6.21 7.56 -8.99
CA HIS A 104 5.92 6.66 -7.88
C HIS A 104 6.95 6.80 -6.76
N MET A 105 8.25 6.80 -7.09
CA MET A 105 9.33 6.90 -6.10
C MET A 105 9.33 8.23 -5.36
N LYS A 106 9.05 9.35 -6.05
CA LYS A 106 8.88 10.65 -5.41
C LYS A 106 7.70 10.64 -4.43
N ARG A 107 6.58 10.04 -4.82
CA ARG A 107 5.39 9.93 -3.97
C ARG A 107 5.65 9.05 -2.74
N LEU A 108 6.32 7.91 -2.93
CA LEU A 108 6.74 7.03 -1.83
C LEU A 108 7.69 7.73 -0.87
N SER A 109 8.63 8.52 -1.39
CA SER A 109 9.59 9.27 -0.57
C SER A 109 8.91 10.39 0.23
N GLN A 110 8.02 11.16 -0.41
CA GLN A 110 7.22 12.18 0.26
C GLN A 110 6.29 11.60 1.34
N ALA A 111 5.80 10.39 1.13
CA ALA A 111 4.99 9.67 2.10
C ALA A 111 5.83 8.96 3.18
N GLY A 112 7.16 9.04 3.13
CA GLY A 112 8.08 8.55 4.15
C GLY A 112 8.44 7.06 4.05
N PHE A 113 8.09 6.38 2.96
CA PHE A 113 8.29 4.93 2.80
C PHE A 113 9.63 4.57 2.19
N VAL A 114 10.27 5.50 1.49
CA VAL A 114 11.60 5.29 0.89
C VAL A 114 12.46 6.52 1.08
N GLU A 115 13.75 6.27 1.22
CA GLU A 115 14.79 7.29 1.16
C GLU A 115 15.42 7.28 -0.23
N ALA A 116 15.65 8.46 -0.79
CA ALA A 116 16.33 8.63 -2.07
C ALA A 116 17.69 9.29 -1.84
N ARG A 117 18.76 8.67 -2.31
CA ARG A 117 20.12 9.19 -2.18
C ARG A 117 20.79 9.27 -3.55
N ARG A 118 21.54 10.34 -3.79
CA ARG A 118 22.41 10.44 -4.97
C ARG A 118 23.72 9.72 -4.73
N GLU A 119 24.10 8.85 -5.64
CA GLU A 119 25.35 8.12 -5.63
C GLU A 119 25.91 7.98 -7.04
N ARG A 120 27.17 8.42 -7.24
CA ARG A 120 27.91 8.31 -8.51
C ARG A 120 27.13 8.75 -9.76
N GLY A 121 26.30 9.79 -9.63
CA GLY A 121 25.49 10.35 -10.73
C GLY A 121 24.09 9.74 -10.89
N PHE A 122 23.73 8.74 -10.10
CA PHE A 122 22.41 8.10 -10.12
C PHE A 122 21.67 8.30 -8.79
N VAL A 123 20.35 8.08 -8.80
CA VAL A 123 19.53 8.04 -7.57
C VAL A 123 19.27 6.57 -7.23
N ILE A 124 19.63 6.21 -6.00
CA ILE A 124 19.35 4.91 -5.38
C ILE A 124 18.29 5.09 -4.29
N TYR A 125 17.54 4.03 -4.03
CA TYR A 125 16.46 4.03 -3.06
C TYR A 125 16.61 2.94 -2.01
N THR A 126 16.14 3.22 -0.79
CA THR A 126 16.06 2.25 0.30
C THR A 126 14.72 2.38 1.01
N VAL A 127 14.11 1.28 1.44
CA VAL A 127 12.87 1.31 2.22
C VAL A 127 13.13 1.92 3.61
N LYS A 128 12.19 2.75 4.07
CA LYS A 128 12.15 3.29 5.43
C LYS A 128 11.09 2.59 6.26
N GLY A 129 11.36 2.48 7.56
CA GLY A 129 10.49 1.79 8.52
C GLY A 129 10.97 0.37 8.79
N ASP A 130 10.19 -0.36 9.58
CA ASP A 130 10.48 -1.75 9.95
C ASP A 130 10.03 -2.72 8.84
N PRO A 131 10.96 -3.43 8.17
CA PRO A 131 10.62 -4.46 7.20
C PRO A 131 9.70 -5.53 7.78
N GLY A 132 9.89 -5.96 9.02
CA GLY A 132 9.06 -6.98 9.67
C GLY A 132 7.60 -6.55 9.76
N MET A 133 7.34 -5.30 10.11
CA MET A 133 6.00 -4.71 10.08
C MET A 133 5.39 -4.67 8.68
N ILE A 134 6.15 -4.33 7.64
CA ILE A 134 5.67 -4.33 6.25
C ILE A 134 5.30 -5.77 5.82
N LEU A 135 6.15 -6.74 6.12
CA LEU A 135 5.95 -8.14 5.72
C LEU A 135 4.80 -8.81 6.48
N SER A 136 4.65 -8.54 7.78
CA SER A 136 3.51 -9.04 8.57
C SER A 136 2.16 -8.50 8.05
N LEU A 137 2.11 -7.23 7.65
CA LEU A 137 0.94 -6.65 7.00
C LEU A 137 0.71 -7.23 5.60
N LEU A 138 1.76 -7.46 4.81
CA LEU A 138 1.66 -8.11 3.51
C LEU A 138 1.08 -9.52 3.64
N ARG A 139 1.58 -10.32 4.60
CA ARG A 139 1.07 -11.67 4.89
C ARG A 139 -0.40 -11.65 5.28
N SER A 140 -0.81 -10.67 6.08
CA SER A 140 -2.19 -10.54 6.58
C SER A 140 -3.19 -10.15 5.49
N TYR A 141 -2.83 -9.22 4.61
CA TYR A 141 -3.76 -8.64 3.63
C TYR A 141 -3.58 -9.15 2.19
N HIS A 142 -2.40 -9.68 1.85
CA HIS A 142 -2.06 -10.20 0.53
C HIS A 142 -1.33 -11.56 0.61
N PRO A 143 -1.94 -12.61 1.18
CA PRO A 143 -1.26 -13.90 1.42
C PRO A 143 -0.68 -14.52 0.14
N ARG A 144 -1.40 -14.45 -0.99
CA ARG A 144 -0.90 -14.97 -2.28
C ARG A 144 0.32 -14.22 -2.83
N ILE A 145 0.48 -12.96 -2.45
CA ILE A 145 1.66 -12.16 -2.82
C ILE A 145 2.79 -12.52 -1.87
N TRP A 146 2.50 -12.58 -0.56
CA TRP A 146 3.41 -13.09 0.43
C TRP A 146 4.02 -14.44 0.03
N ASP A 147 3.22 -15.42 -0.40
CA ASP A 147 3.71 -16.76 -0.81
C ASP A 147 4.78 -16.70 -1.92
N LYS A 148 4.71 -15.70 -2.81
CA LYS A 148 5.69 -15.50 -3.89
C LYS A 148 6.99 -14.84 -3.44
N TRP A 149 6.94 -14.12 -2.33
CA TRP A 149 8.05 -13.29 -1.83
C TRP A 149 8.68 -13.85 -0.55
N ALA A 150 8.01 -14.77 0.14
CA ALA A 150 8.42 -15.29 1.44
C ALA A 150 9.84 -15.86 1.44
N GLU A 151 10.20 -16.65 0.42
CA GLU A 151 11.54 -17.25 0.31
C GLU A 151 12.63 -16.20 0.08
N ARG A 152 12.34 -15.18 -0.74
CA ARG A 152 13.29 -14.11 -1.09
C ARG A 152 13.54 -13.14 0.05
N LEU A 153 12.57 -13.00 0.95
CA LEU A 153 12.57 -12.04 2.05
C LEU A 153 12.70 -12.73 3.41
N ALA A 154 13.10 -14.01 3.44
CA ALA A 154 13.18 -14.80 4.66
C ALA A 154 14.11 -14.18 5.72
N ASP A 155 15.24 -13.66 5.28
CA ASP A 155 16.26 -13.04 6.15
C ASP A 155 15.79 -11.73 6.81
N LEU A 156 14.70 -11.12 6.32
CA LEU A 156 14.13 -9.90 6.91
C LEU A 156 13.11 -10.18 8.02
N MET A 157 12.83 -11.45 8.32
CA MET A 157 11.86 -11.89 9.32
C MET A 157 12.47 -12.42 10.62
N THR A 158 13.80 -12.57 10.68
CA THR A 158 14.56 -13.00 11.87
C THR A 158 14.91 -11.83 12.76
#